data_AF-A0A955BQS7-F1
#
_entry.id   AF-A0A955BQS7-F1
#
_cell.length_a   1.000
_cell.length_b   1.000
_cell.length_c   1.000
_cell.angle_alpha   90.00
_cell.angle_beta   90.00
_cell.angle_gamma   90.00
#
_symmetry.space_group_name_H-M   'P 1'
#
loop_
_entity.id
_entity.type
_entity.pdbx_description
1 polymer ?
#
loop_
_entity_poly.entity_id
_entity_poly.type
_entity_poly.pdbx_seq_one_letter_code
_entity_poly.pdbx_strand_id
1 'polypeptide(L)'
;SAAAMALADDVDAAKSLYQLAQAKPGVAMSVPVRSPYYYGESSYFDDLEWAAVELYRATRDRQYLDEAIQYADSAGDNPWMGADRHGHYEFFPYVNLAHWRLYPWVDAATQTRLAGYYRAGLERIRQRAEQNPYRLGTPMVWCSTNDVVALATQAALYERMTGDTRYRQLAAEARDWIFGRNPWGVSLVIGVPEHGRHASRPHHLFDKLANHLPVGGLVDGPVSKEINDSLTFEPFTDPELEHFQSDVAVYHDQFADFSTNEPIIDGTVSLLLLLEVWQAEPPLVREPQGAIIRGDASRKQLALVLTGDAHANSAGAILDTLKERALPAGFFLTGNFIRNPQFRPAIARMLAEGHYVGPHSDAHPLYCDWTDRDRSLLTREQFAADLQANLAALDAVGALAPRERPLLIPPYEWYNREQVAWCEELGVTLINFTPGSGANRDYAPEGDRAFVPSDQLREDILAYEQTAAHGLNGFILLLHVGAERQDLFHPQLGPLCDELQRRGYEFVRIDRLLGGDP
;
A
#
# COMPACT_ATOMS: atom_id res chain seq x y z
N SER A 1 -13.94 -2.13 -14.93
CA SER A 1 -13.22 -3.23 -15.63
C SER A 1 -11.84 -2.88 -16.18
N ALA A 2 -11.64 -1.73 -16.85
CA ALA A 2 -10.32 -1.35 -17.39
C ALA A 2 -9.23 -1.26 -16.31
N ALA A 3 -9.53 -0.62 -15.17
CA ALA A 3 -8.64 -0.56 -14.00
C ALA A 3 -8.21 -1.96 -13.51
N ALA A 4 -9.14 -2.91 -13.44
CA ALA A 4 -8.84 -4.29 -13.02
C ALA A 4 -7.93 -5.02 -14.01
N MET A 5 -8.12 -4.83 -15.32
CA MET A 5 -7.23 -5.40 -16.34
C MET A 5 -5.83 -4.79 -16.28
N ALA A 6 -5.76 -3.47 -16.05
CA ALA A 6 -4.49 -2.81 -15.82
C ALA A 6 -3.80 -3.44 -14.61
N LEU A 7 -4.47 -3.53 -13.46
CA LEU A 7 -3.93 -4.14 -12.24
C LEU A 7 -3.48 -5.60 -12.40
N ALA A 8 -4.08 -6.34 -13.32
CA ALA A 8 -3.68 -7.70 -13.68
C ALA A 8 -2.56 -7.76 -14.75
N ASP A 9 -1.96 -6.62 -15.07
CA ASP A 9 -0.93 -6.41 -16.11
C ASP A 9 -1.36 -6.79 -17.55
N ASP A 10 -2.67 -6.87 -17.80
CA ASP A 10 -3.24 -6.95 -19.15
C ASP A 10 -3.54 -5.55 -19.69
N VAL A 11 -2.46 -4.85 -20.04
CA VAL A 11 -2.52 -3.44 -20.50
C VAL A 11 -3.30 -3.29 -21.80
N ASP A 12 -3.25 -4.26 -22.70
CA ASP A 12 -3.96 -4.19 -23.98
C ASP A 12 -5.47 -4.33 -23.79
N ALA A 13 -5.93 -5.27 -22.94
CA ALA A 13 -7.34 -5.36 -22.56
C ALA A 13 -7.80 -4.11 -21.82
N ALA A 14 -6.97 -3.56 -20.92
CA ALA A 14 -7.26 -2.32 -20.21
C ALA A 14 -7.50 -1.15 -21.17
N LYS A 15 -6.59 -0.94 -22.13
CA LYS A 15 -6.71 0.08 -23.17
C LYS A 15 -7.98 -0.10 -24.00
N SER A 16 -8.26 -1.33 -24.43
CA SER A 16 -9.45 -1.63 -25.23
C SER A 16 -10.75 -1.33 -24.47
N LEU A 17 -10.85 -1.71 -23.19
CA LEU A 17 -12.03 -1.46 -22.37
C LEU A 17 -12.20 0.04 -22.07
N TYR A 18 -11.11 0.75 -21.84
CA TYR A 18 -11.14 2.18 -21.59
C TYR A 18 -11.58 2.97 -22.83
N GLN A 19 -11.06 2.64 -24.01
CA GLN A 19 -11.53 3.21 -25.27
C GLN A 19 -13.02 2.95 -25.52
N LEU A 20 -13.52 1.76 -25.16
CA LEU A 20 -14.95 1.45 -25.25
C LEU A 20 -15.76 2.35 -24.32
N ALA A 21 -15.32 2.55 -23.08
CA ALA A 21 -15.98 3.42 -22.11
C ALA A 21 -16.02 4.89 -22.59
N GLN A 22 -14.91 5.40 -23.13
CA GLN A 22 -14.87 6.75 -23.73
C GLN A 22 -15.78 6.89 -24.96
N ALA A 23 -15.87 5.84 -25.79
CA ALA A 23 -16.73 5.84 -26.97
C ALA A 23 -18.23 5.69 -26.66
N LYS A 24 -18.57 5.18 -25.47
CA LYS A 24 -19.93 4.89 -25.01
C LYS A 24 -20.12 5.37 -23.57
N PRO A 25 -20.09 6.69 -23.33
CA PRO A 25 -20.26 7.24 -21.98
C PRO A 25 -21.66 6.91 -21.45
N GLY A 26 -21.73 6.57 -20.17
CA GLY A 26 -22.97 6.22 -19.50
C GLY A 26 -22.70 5.45 -18.21
N VAL A 27 -23.72 5.44 -17.34
CA VAL A 27 -23.71 4.71 -16.08
C VAL A 27 -23.96 3.23 -16.31
N ALA A 28 -23.34 2.37 -15.51
CA ALA A 28 -23.70 0.95 -15.54
C ALA A 28 -25.05 0.75 -14.84
N MET A 29 -25.88 -0.11 -15.42
CA MET A 29 -27.03 -0.67 -14.71
C MET A 29 -27.04 -2.19 -14.90
N SER A 30 -27.18 -2.93 -13.81
CA SER A 30 -27.48 -4.36 -13.89
C SER A 30 -28.78 -4.55 -14.70
N VAL A 31 -28.94 -5.65 -15.43
CA VAL A 31 -30.20 -5.97 -16.10
C VAL A 31 -30.74 -7.27 -15.51
N PRO A 32 -31.44 -7.22 -14.37
CA PRO A 32 -31.91 -8.43 -13.73
C PRO A 32 -33.06 -9.03 -14.53
N VAL A 33 -32.99 -10.35 -14.76
CA VAL A 33 -34.06 -11.07 -15.47
C VAL A 33 -35.24 -11.38 -14.53
N ARG A 34 -34.97 -11.60 -13.24
CA ARG A 34 -35.98 -11.98 -12.23
C ARG A 34 -36.03 -11.10 -10.99
N SER A 35 -34.95 -10.38 -10.68
CA SER A 35 -34.95 -9.47 -9.53
C SER A 35 -35.75 -8.20 -9.86
N PRO A 36 -36.54 -7.66 -8.92
CA PRO A 36 -37.28 -6.42 -9.13
C PRO A 36 -36.42 -5.16 -9.01
N TYR A 37 -35.14 -5.26 -8.63
CA TYR A 37 -34.25 -4.12 -8.41
C TYR A 37 -33.00 -4.17 -9.28
N TYR A 38 -32.53 -2.98 -9.66
CA TYR A 38 -31.34 -2.75 -10.47
C TYR A 38 -30.22 -2.22 -9.58
N TYR A 39 -28.99 -2.70 -9.76
CA TYR A 39 -27.79 -1.98 -9.34
C TYR A 39 -27.56 -0.90 -10.38
N GLY A 40 -27.82 0.35 -10.03
CA GLY A 40 -27.66 1.47 -10.94
C GLY A 40 -26.66 2.44 -10.37
N GLU A 41 -25.95 3.14 -11.24
CA GLU A 41 -25.05 4.24 -10.88
C GLU A 41 -25.62 5.59 -11.34
N SER A 42 -25.19 6.66 -10.69
CA SER A 42 -25.55 8.04 -11.06
C SER A 42 -24.44 8.79 -11.81
N SER A 43 -23.23 8.24 -11.80
CA SER A 43 -22.01 8.78 -12.42
C SER A 43 -21.20 7.65 -13.04
N TYR A 44 -20.33 8.00 -13.99
CA TYR A 44 -19.30 7.12 -14.55
C TYR A 44 -17.91 7.80 -14.51
N PHE A 45 -17.81 9.00 -13.92
CA PHE A 45 -16.57 9.78 -13.95
C PHE A 45 -15.51 9.22 -13.01
N ASP A 46 -15.92 8.74 -11.85
CA ASP A 46 -15.08 8.02 -10.89
C ASP A 46 -14.53 6.71 -11.49
N ASP A 47 -15.33 5.97 -12.28
CA ASP A 47 -14.84 4.81 -13.02
C ASP A 47 -13.80 5.17 -14.08
N LEU A 48 -14.04 6.26 -14.83
CA LEU A 48 -13.10 6.74 -15.85
C LEU A 48 -11.83 7.29 -15.21
N GLU A 49 -11.94 7.98 -14.07
CA GLU A 49 -10.81 8.42 -13.27
C GLU A 49 -9.96 7.21 -12.85
N TRP A 50 -10.60 6.17 -12.30
CA TRP A 50 -9.91 4.96 -11.86
C TRP A 50 -9.23 4.23 -13.02
N ALA A 51 -9.92 4.08 -14.15
CA ALA A 51 -9.33 3.47 -15.35
C ALA A 51 -8.13 4.26 -15.87
N ALA A 52 -8.26 5.59 -15.96
CA ALA A 52 -7.21 6.48 -16.46
C ALA A 52 -5.97 6.44 -15.56
N VAL A 53 -6.15 6.55 -14.23
CA VAL A 53 -5.00 6.51 -13.31
C VAL A 53 -4.30 5.16 -13.33
N GLU A 54 -5.03 4.04 -13.41
CA GLU A 54 -4.41 2.71 -13.48
C GLU A 54 -3.70 2.46 -14.82
N LEU A 55 -4.21 3.01 -15.93
CA LEU A 55 -3.52 3.01 -17.22
C LEU A 55 -2.26 3.87 -17.20
N TYR A 56 -2.30 5.06 -16.59
CA TYR A 56 -1.10 5.87 -16.39
C TYR A 56 -0.07 5.13 -15.54
N ARG A 57 -0.50 4.51 -14.44
CA ARG A 57 0.34 3.66 -13.58
C ARG A 57 0.98 2.52 -14.37
N ALA A 58 0.24 1.91 -15.30
CA ALA A 58 0.76 0.79 -16.09
C ALA A 58 1.71 1.21 -17.22
N THR A 59 1.48 2.38 -17.83
CA THR A 59 2.09 2.74 -19.12
C THR A 59 3.04 3.93 -19.06
N ARG A 60 2.92 4.76 -18.01
CA ARG A 60 3.54 6.09 -17.91
C ARG A 60 3.16 7.07 -19.02
N ASP A 61 2.11 6.76 -19.80
CA ASP A 61 1.63 7.65 -20.84
C ASP A 61 0.87 8.84 -20.21
N ARG A 62 1.44 10.03 -20.38
CA ARG A 62 0.95 11.28 -19.79
C ARG A 62 -0.48 11.61 -20.23
N GLN A 63 -0.94 11.13 -21.39
CA GLN A 63 -2.32 11.32 -21.81
C GLN A 63 -3.30 10.79 -20.75
N TYR A 64 -3.05 9.60 -20.20
CA TYR A 64 -3.91 9.02 -19.17
C TYR A 64 -3.85 9.78 -17.85
N LEU A 65 -2.71 10.40 -17.52
CA LEU A 65 -2.60 11.26 -16.34
C LEU A 65 -3.47 12.51 -16.49
N ASP A 66 -3.38 13.17 -17.64
CA ASP A 66 -4.15 14.39 -17.93
C ASP A 66 -5.66 14.09 -17.95
N GLU A 67 -6.06 12.95 -18.52
CA GLU A 67 -7.45 12.47 -18.49
C GLU A 67 -7.92 12.13 -17.06
N ALA A 68 -7.10 11.45 -16.26
CA ALA A 68 -7.42 11.15 -14.86
C ALA A 68 -7.69 12.43 -14.05
N ILE A 69 -6.90 13.49 -14.24
CA ILE A 69 -7.13 14.78 -13.58
C ILE A 69 -8.48 15.39 -13.99
N GLN A 70 -8.83 15.34 -15.28
CA GLN A 70 -10.11 15.85 -15.78
C GLN A 70 -11.31 15.07 -15.22
N TYR A 71 -11.20 13.74 -15.13
CA TYR A 71 -12.25 12.91 -14.55
C TYR A 71 -12.36 13.10 -13.04
N ALA A 72 -11.25 13.30 -12.33
CA ALA A 72 -11.27 13.65 -10.91
C ALA A 72 -12.05 14.96 -10.66
N ASP A 73 -11.82 15.98 -11.49
CA ASP A 73 -12.55 17.26 -11.41
C ASP A 73 -14.05 17.10 -11.73
N SER A 74 -14.40 16.15 -12.59
CA SER A 74 -15.78 15.86 -12.98
C SER A 74 -16.52 15.00 -11.95
N ALA A 75 -15.82 14.06 -11.31
CA ALA A 75 -16.34 13.22 -10.24
C ALA A 75 -16.55 14.04 -8.96
N GLY A 76 -15.58 14.88 -8.60
CA GLY A 76 -15.65 15.71 -7.40
C GLY A 76 -15.80 14.90 -6.12
N ASP A 77 -16.49 15.44 -5.13
CA ASP A 77 -16.74 14.76 -3.86
C ASP A 77 -17.94 13.79 -3.91
N ASN A 78 -17.93 12.76 -3.05
CA ASN A 78 -19.01 11.79 -2.96
C ASN A 78 -20.35 12.43 -2.53
N PRO A 79 -21.38 12.47 -3.41
CA PRO A 79 -22.63 13.20 -3.14
C PRO A 79 -23.48 12.60 -2.04
N TRP A 80 -23.41 11.28 -1.84
CA TRP A 80 -24.17 10.59 -0.79
C TRP A 80 -23.73 11.00 0.62
N MET A 81 -22.48 11.41 0.80
CA MET A 81 -21.92 11.75 2.10
C MET A 81 -22.59 13.01 2.63
N GLY A 82 -23.54 12.85 3.56
CA GLY A 82 -24.35 13.92 4.10
C GLY A 82 -25.80 13.94 3.60
N ALA A 83 -26.18 13.07 2.65
CA ALA A 83 -27.56 12.86 2.21
C ALA A 83 -28.33 11.94 3.16
N ASP A 84 -29.65 12.11 3.26
CA ASP A 84 -30.51 11.25 4.12
C ASP A 84 -30.76 9.86 3.51
N ARG A 85 -30.60 9.73 2.20
CA ARG A 85 -30.81 8.49 1.43
C ARG A 85 -30.06 8.56 0.10
N HIS A 86 -29.78 7.39 -0.46
CA HIS A 86 -29.41 7.19 -1.86
C HIS A 86 -30.03 5.88 -2.37
N GLY A 87 -29.95 5.65 -3.68
CA GLY A 87 -30.38 4.43 -4.32
C GLY A 87 -29.50 3.23 -3.98
N HIS A 88 -30.05 2.04 -4.20
CA HIS A 88 -29.35 0.77 -4.02
C HIS A 88 -28.17 0.68 -5.00
N TYR A 89 -26.96 0.55 -4.46
CA TYR A 89 -25.69 0.57 -5.21
C TYR A 89 -25.40 1.84 -6.04
N GLU A 90 -26.12 2.96 -5.79
CA GLU A 90 -26.02 4.21 -6.58
C GLU A 90 -24.61 4.79 -6.72
N PHE A 91 -23.78 4.56 -5.70
CA PHE A 91 -22.44 5.12 -5.58
C PHE A 91 -21.37 4.06 -5.38
N PHE A 92 -21.65 2.80 -5.69
CA PHE A 92 -20.68 1.70 -5.52
C PHE A 92 -19.30 2.07 -6.12
N PRO A 93 -18.16 1.86 -5.41
CA PRO A 93 -17.98 1.21 -4.10
C PRO A 93 -18.05 2.19 -2.90
N TYR A 94 -18.81 3.26 -3.00
CA TYR A 94 -19.16 4.25 -1.98
C TYR A 94 -18.02 5.17 -1.52
N VAL A 95 -16.78 4.84 -1.90
CA VAL A 95 -15.57 5.67 -1.76
C VAL A 95 -14.89 5.82 -3.13
N ASN A 96 -14.56 7.04 -3.55
CA ASN A 96 -13.83 7.24 -4.80
C ASN A 96 -12.33 7.00 -4.58
N LEU A 97 -11.89 5.75 -4.69
CA LEU A 97 -10.48 5.37 -4.52
C LEU A 97 -9.54 6.00 -5.55
N ALA A 98 -10.07 6.45 -6.71
CA ALA A 98 -9.25 6.99 -7.78
C ALA A 98 -8.53 8.28 -7.37
N HIS A 99 -9.17 9.13 -6.56
CA HIS A 99 -8.53 10.33 -6.00
C HIS A 99 -7.24 10.01 -5.24
N TRP A 100 -7.28 8.99 -4.39
CA TRP A 100 -6.12 8.53 -3.64
C TRP A 100 -5.04 7.95 -4.57
N ARG A 101 -5.44 7.13 -5.55
CA ARG A 101 -4.52 6.53 -6.52
C ARG A 101 -3.82 7.56 -7.40
N LEU A 102 -4.50 8.66 -7.71
CA LEU A 102 -3.98 9.75 -8.55
C LEU A 102 -3.05 10.69 -7.77
N TYR A 103 -3.31 10.87 -6.47
CA TYR A 103 -2.59 11.81 -5.59
C TYR A 103 -1.05 11.82 -5.69
N PRO A 104 -0.33 10.69 -5.66
CA PRO A 104 1.14 10.69 -5.67
C PRO A 104 1.76 11.05 -7.03
N TRP A 105 0.95 11.23 -8.09
CA TRP A 105 1.41 11.46 -9.46
C TRP A 105 1.18 12.88 -9.98
N VAL A 106 0.48 13.71 -9.20
CA VAL A 106 0.06 15.04 -9.62
C VAL A 106 0.76 16.13 -8.81
N ASP A 107 0.73 17.36 -9.33
CA ASP A 107 1.32 18.51 -8.64
C ASP A 107 0.60 18.86 -7.33
N ALA A 108 1.24 19.69 -6.50
CA ALA A 108 0.72 20.10 -5.19
C ALA A 108 -0.64 20.80 -5.25
N ALA A 109 -0.94 21.51 -6.34
CA ALA A 109 -2.23 22.19 -6.50
C ALA A 109 -3.36 21.17 -6.74
N THR A 110 -3.09 20.16 -7.56
CA THR A 110 -4.03 19.06 -7.82
C THR A 110 -4.16 18.14 -6.61
N GLN A 111 -3.06 17.83 -5.90
CA GLN A 111 -3.11 17.15 -4.61
C GLN A 111 -4.07 17.84 -3.64
N THR A 112 -3.95 19.17 -3.52
CA THR A 112 -4.84 19.97 -2.66
C THR A 112 -6.31 19.84 -3.07
N ARG A 113 -6.61 19.79 -4.38
CA ARG A 113 -7.99 19.60 -4.89
C ARG A 113 -8.53 18.21 -4.55
N LEU A 114 -7.77 17.15 -4.84
CA LEU A 114 -8.16 15.76 -4.58
C LEU A 114 -8.45 15.51 -3.09
N ALA A 115 -7.56 15.98 -2.21
CA ALA A 115 -7.80 15.92 -0.77
C ALA A 115 -9.00 16.79 -0.35
N GLY A 116 -9.24 17.90 -1.05
CA GLY A 116 -10.41 18.76 -0.86
C GLY A 116 -11.74 18.06 -1.13
N TYR A 117 -11.83 17.21 -2.15
CA TYR A 117 -13.03 16.41 -2.44
C TYR A 117 -13.35 15.43 -1.30
N TYR A 118 -12.35 14.71 -0.79
CA TYR A 118 -12.54 13.87 0.39
C TYR A 118 -12.99 14.66 1.61
N ARG A 119 -12.34 15.81 1.85
CA ARG A 119 -12.66 16.67 2.99
C ARG A 119 -14.12 17.16 2.96
N ALA A 120 -14.66 17.49 1.79
CA ALA A 120 -16.02 18.00 1.65
C ALA A 120 -17.07 16.97 2.14
N GLY A 121 -16.96 15.72 1.69
CA GLY A 121 -17.85 14.64 2.16
C GLY A 121 -17.68 14.31 3.65
N LEU A 122 -16.43 14.22 4.12
CA LEU A 122 -16.12 13.96 5.52
C LEU A 122 -16.70 15.03 6.45
N GLU A 123 -16.63 16.30 6.05
CA GLU A 123 -17.16 17.41 6.84
C GLU A 123 -18.68 17.38 6.96
N ARG A 124 -19.40 17.03 5.87
CA ARG A 124 -20.86 16.87 5.91
C ARG A 124 -21.28 15.73 6.82
N ILE A 125 -20.57 14.59 6.78
CA ILE A 125 -20.84 13.47 7.69
C ILE A 125 -20.51 13.84 9.13
N ARG A 126 -19.39 14.53 9.39
CA ARG A 126 -18.98 14.96 10.74
C ARG A 126 -20.07 15.79 11.42
N GLN A 127 -20.66 16.75 10.71
CA GLN A 127 -21.72 17.62 11.23
C GLN A 127 -22.97 16.83 11.67
N ARG A 128 -23.28 15.73 10.98
CA ARG A 128 -24.38 14.82 11.33
C ARG A 128 -24.01 13.90 12.50
N ALA A 129 -22.81 13.31 12.44
CA ALA A 129 -22.28 12.42 13.47
C ALA A 129 -22.23 13.11 14.84
N GLU A 130 -21.92 14.41 14.90
CA GLU A 130 -21.87 15.17 16.15
C GLU A 130 -23.23 15.25 16.88
N GLN A 131 -24.34 15.09 16.16
CA GLN A 131 -25.70 15.13 16.68
C GLN A 131 -26.24 13.72 17.00
N ASN A 132 -25.48 12.67 16.67
CA ASN A 132 -25.88 11.28 16.86
C ASN A 132 -25.17 10.67 18.08
N PRO A 133 -25.88 9.98 19.01
CA PRO A 133 -25.27 9.41 20.22
C PRO A 133 -24.23 8.31 19.93
N TYR A 134 -24.37 7.60 18.81
CA TYR A 134 -23.40 6.63 18.32
C TYR A 134 -22.35 7.26 17.39
N ARG A 135 -22.36 8.58 17.20
CA ARG A 135 -21.42 9.31 16.34
C ARG A 135 -21.41 8.80 14.90
N LEU A 136 -22.57 8.36 14.44
CA LEU A 136 -22.78 7.89 13.08
C LEU A 136 -23.50 8.97 12.27
N GLY A 137 -22.96 9.32 11.10
CA GLY A 137 -23.54 10.33 10.21
C GLY A 137 -23.93 9.80 8.82
N THR A 138 -23.77 8.49 8.58
CA THR A 138 -24.16 7.82 7.32
C THR A 138 -25.68 7.59 7.27
N PRO A 139 -26.28 7.44 6.08
CA PRO A 139 -27.69 7.11 5.95
C PRO A 139 -27.99 5.67 6.40
N MET A 140 -29.27 5.39 6.73
CA MET A 140 -29.77 4.06 7.09
C MET A 140 -30.51 3.46 5.90
N VAL A 141 -29.75 3.03 4.90
CA VAL A 141 -30.25 2.45 3.64
C VAL A 141 -29.78 1.00 3.48
N TRP A 142 -30.29 0.30 2.48
CA TRP A 142 -29.81 -1.05 2.16
C TRP A 142 -28.31 -1.01 1.84
N CYS A 143 -27.56 -1.93 2.46
CA CYS A 143 -26.10 -2.00 2.45
C CYS A 143 -25.43 -0.87 3.26
N SER A 144 -26.07 -0.36 4.32
CA SER A 144 -25.54 0.76 5.12
C SER A 144 -24.14 0.50 5.70
N THR A 145 -23.73 -0.75 5.91
CA THR A 145 -22.35 -1.06 6.33
C THR A 145 -21.31 -0.65 5.29
N ASN A 146 -21.65 -0.66 3.99
CA ASN A 146 -20.77 -0.13 2.94
C ASN A 146 -20.53 1.36 3.14
N ASP A 147 -21.56 2.14 3.48
CA ASP A 147 -21.43 3.57 3.74
C ASP A 147 -20.51 3.83 4.94
N VAL A 148 -20.64 3.01 5.99
CA VAL A 148 -19.79 3.11 7.19
C VAL A 148 -18.34 2.75 6.88
N VAL A 149 -18.12 1.68 6.11
CA VAL A 149 -16.79 1.27 5.66
C VAL A 149 -16.16 2.33 4.74
N ALA A 150 -16.92 2.88 3.81
CA ALA A 150 -16.48 3.92 2.88
C ALA A 150 -16.12 5.22 3.61
N LEU A 151 -16.93 5.64 4.58
CA LEU A 151 -16.62 6.77 5.47
C LEU A 151 -15.28 6.58 6.17
N ALA A 152 -15.10 5.44 6.83
CA ALA A 152 -13.87 5.14 7.56
C ALA A 152 -12.67 5.11 6.60
N THR A 153 -12.82 4.44 5.45
CA THR A 153 -11.78 4.33 4.42
C THR A 153 -11.38 5.71 3.90
N GLN A 154 -12.35 6.55 3.53
CA GLN A 154 -12.07 7.90 3.02
C GLN A 154 -11.36 8.77 4.06
N ALA A 155 -11.73 8.66 5.35
CA ALA A 155 -11.07 9.40 6.42
C ALA A 155 -9.61 8.95 6.62
N ALA A 156 -9.34 7.64 6.58
CA ALA A 156 -7.99 7.09 6.67
C ALA A 156 -7.13 7.50 5.46
N LEU A 157 -7.69 7.43 4.24
CA LEU A 157 -6.98 7.85 3.04
C LEU A 157 -6.71 9.36 3.01
N TYR A 158 -7.66 10.19 3.46
CA TYR A 158 -7.45 11.64 3.61
C TYR A 158 -6.27 11.95 4.54
N GLU A 159 -6.21 11.27 5.69
CA GLU A 159 -5.09 11.42 6.62
C GLU A 159 -3.77 10.99 5.97
N ARG A 160 -3.74 9.87 5.24
CA ARG A 160 -2.53 9.42 4.52
C ARG A 160 -2.09 10.39 3.43
N MET A 161 -3.04 11.00 2.71
CA MET A 161 -2.74 11.99 1.67
C MET A 161 -2.16 13.28 2.27
N THR A 162 -2.69 13.73 3.41
CA THR A 162 -2.47 15.12 3.89
C THR A 162 -1.69 15.24 5.19
N GLY A 163 -1.58 14.17 5.97
CA GLY A 163 -1.13 14.18 7.36
C GLY A 163 -2.12 14.81 8.35
N ASP A 164 -3.30 15.26 7.90
CA ASP A 164 -4.30 15.92 8.74
C ASP A 164 -5.19 14.89 9.45
N THR A 165 -5.06 14.85 10.79
CA THR A 165 -5.65 13.81 11.65
C THR A 165 -7.04 14.16 12.17
N ARG A 166 -7.65 15.27 11.73
CA ARG A 166 -8.93 15.76 12.28
C ARG A 166 -10.11 14.79 12.15
N TYR A 167 -10.08 13.90 11.15
CA TYR A 167 -11.14 12.92 10.92
C TYR A 167 -10.84 11.55 11.52
N ARG A 168 -9.68 11.36 12.15
CA ARG A 168 -9.26 10.08 12.73
C ARG A 168 -10.26 9.53 13.75
N GLN A 169 -10.80 10.40 14.60
CA GLN A 169 -11.81 10.00 15.58
C GLN A 169 -13.11 9.57 14.90
N LEU A 170 -13.61 10.34 13.93
CA LEU A 170 -14.82 10.00 13.16
C LEU A 170 -14.67 8.64 12.47
N ALA A 171 -13.49 8.40 11.91
CA ALA A 171 -13.13 7.15 11.30
C ALA A 171 -13.17 6.00 12.34
N ALA A 172 -12.52 6.16 13.49
CA ALA A 172 -12.53 5.14 14.55
C ALA A 172 -13.94 4.84 15.06
N GLU A 173 -14.77 5.88 15.19
CA GLU A 173 -16.17 5.77 15.59
C GLU A 173 -17.01 4.96 14.57
N ALA A 174 -16.75 5.12 13.27
CA ALA A 174 -17.36 4.34 12.19
C ALA A 174 -16.87 2.88 12.18
N ARG A 175 -15.56 2.64 12.37
CA ARG A 175 -15.01 1.29 12.53
C ARG A 175 -15.64 0.58 13.74
N ASP A 176 -15.72 1.26 14.87
CA ASP A 176 -16.26 0.68 16.11
C ASP A 176 -17.75 0.34 15.95
N TRP A 177 -18.51 1.10 15.15
CA TRP A 177 -19.90 0.77 14.80
C TRP A 177 -20.00 -0.61 14.13
N ILE A 178 -19.12 -0.90 13.16
CA ILE A 178 -19.07 -2.19 12.46
C ILE A 178 -18.83 -3.34 13.44
N PHE A 179 -17.97 -3.14 14.45
CA PHE A 179 -17.59 -4.16 15.43
C PHE A 179 -18.41 -4.14 16.73
N GLY A 180 -19.56 -3.47 16.75
CA GLY A 180 -20.54 -3.61 17.84
C GLY A 180 -20.82 -2.36 18.68
N ARG A 181 -20.22 -1.20 18.39
CA ARG A 181 -20.59 0.09 19.00
C ARG A 181 -21.85 0.66 18.32
N ASN A 182 -22.94 -0.09 18.40
CA ASN A 182 -24.24 0.21 17.80
C ASN A 182 -25.38 -0.18 18.78
N PRO A 183 -26.65 0.22 18.56
CA PRO A 183 -27.76 -0.04 19.48
C PRO A 183 -27.94 -1.49 19.90
N TRP A 184 -27.61 -2.43 19.03
CA TRP A 184 -27.80 -3.86 19.27
C TRP A 184 -26.64 -4.52 20.02
N GLY A 185 -25.48 -3.84 20.09
CA GLY A 185 -24.25 -4.41 20.64
C GLY A 185 -23.75 -5.60 19.82
N VAL A 186 -24.04 -5.61 18.51
CA VAL A 186 -23.75 -6.72 17.60
C VAL A 186 -22.66 -6.29 16.63
N SER A 187 -21.56 -7.05 16.56
CA SER A 187 -20.65 -6.92 15.43
C SER A 187 -21.34 -7.37 14.14
N LEU A 188 -21.28 -6.53 13.11
CA LEU A 188 -21.86 -6.79 11.79
C LEU A 188 -20.95 -7.69 10.93
N VAL A 189 -19.86 -8.20 11.51
CA VAL A 189 -18.97 -9.17 10.89
C VAL A 189 -19.27 -10.56 11.43
N ILE A 190 -19.59 -11.47 10.53
CA ILE A 190 -20.05 -12.82 10.86
C ILE A 190 -18.97 -13.58 11.63
N GLY A 191 -19.32 -14.09 12.80
CA GLY A 191 -18.42 -14.88 13.65
C GLY A 191 -17.29 -14.08 14.34
N VAL A 192 -17.29 -12.74 14.25
CA VAL A 192 -16.22 -11.89 14.81
C VAL A 192 -16.80 -10.86 15.76
N PRO A 193 -16.34 -10.76 17.03
CA PRO A 193 -15.33 -11.61 17.66
C PRO A 193 -15.88 -12.99 18.03
N GLU A 194 -15.02 -14.01 18.05
CA GLU A 194 -15.38 -15.42 18.32
C GLU A 194 -16.13 -15.62 19.65
N HIS A 195 -15.79 -14.84 20.68
CA HIS A 195 -16.37 -14.95 22.03
C HIS A 195 -17.27 -13.77 22.41
N GLY A 196 -17.68 -12.94 21.45
CA GLY A 196 -18.60 -11.83 21.68
C GLY A 196 -19.84 -11.92 20.79
N ARG A 197 -20.70 -10.90 20.88
CA ARG A 197 -21.94 -10.84 20.10
C ARG A 197 -21.65 -10.38 18.67
N HIS A 198 -22.07 -11.17 17.69
CA HIS A 198 -21.81 -10.96 16.27
C HIS A 198 -22.99 -11.45 15.42
N ALA A 199 -23.03 -11.07 14.15
CA ALA A 199 -23.96 -11.64 13.18
C ALA A 199 -23.73 -13.16 13.08
N SER A 200 -24.77 -13.94 13.37
CA SER A 200 -24.65 -15.39 13.61
C SER A 200 -25.68 -16.23 12.86
N ARG A 201 -26.72 -15.60 12.29
CA ARG A 201 -27.77 -16.25 11.50
C ARG A 201 -27.99 -15.52 10.17
N PRO A 202 -26.96 -15.39 9.32
CA PRO A 202 -27.01 -14.58 8.11
C PRO A 202 -28.06 -15.09 7.11
N HIS A 203 -28.56 -14.21 6.24
CA HIS A 203 -29.32 -14.61 5.04
C HIS A 203 -28.37 -15.25 4.01
N HIS A 204 -27.84 -16.44 4.32
CA HIS A 204 -26.88 -17.13 3.47
C HIS A 204 -27.19 -18.62 3.39
N LEU A 205 -27.25 -19.17 2.17
CA LEU A 205 -27.67 -20.56 1.96
C LEU A 205 -26.70 -21.59 2.53
N PHE A 206 -25.41 -21.28 2.68
CA PHE A 206 -24.48 -22.22 3.33
C PHE A 206 -24.76 -22.37 4.82
N ASP A 207 -25.20 -21.28 5.47
CA ASP A 207 -25.64 -21.34 6.86
C ASP A 207 -26.94 -22.16 6.93
N LYS A 208 -27.97 -21.77 6.16
CA LYS A 208 -29.28 -22.43 6.19
C LYS A 208 -29.27 -23.90 5.78
N LEU A 209 -28.47 -24.29 4.80
CA LEU A 209 -28.48 -25.65 4.22
C LEU A 209 -27.40 -26.56 4.79
N ALA A 210 -26.27 -26.00 5.24
CA ALA A 210 -25.12 -26.79 5.68
C ALA A 210 -24.64 -26.47 7.10
N ASN A 211 -25.29 -25.55 7.82
CA ASN A 211 -24.82 -25.03 9.12
C ASN A 211 -23.36 -24.58 9.05
N HIS A 212 -22.98 -23.98 7.92
CA HIS A 212 -21.64 -23.47 7.69
C HIS A 212 -21.66 -21.95 7.59
N LEU A 213 -21.17 -21.32 8.66
CA LEU A 213 -21.15 -19.88 8.80
C LEU A 213 -20.02 -19.28 7.93
N PRO A 214 -20.30 -18.30 7.05
CA PRO A 214 -19.26 -17.60 6.28
C PRO A 214 -18.53 -16.59 7.18
N VAL A 215 -17.70 -17.10 8.09
CA VAL A 215 -16.95 -16.30 9.07
C VAL A 215 -16.09 -15.24 8.38
N GLY A 216 -16.16 -14.01 8.88
CA GLY A 216 -15.48 -12.84 8.31
C GLY A 216 -16.31 -12.06 7.28
N GLY A 217 -17.45 -12.59 6.84
CA GLY A 217 -18.37 -11.86 5.96
C GLY A 217 -18.99 -10.65 6.65
N LEU A 218 -19.02 -9.50 5.98
CA LEU A 218 -19.74 -8.31 6.43
C LEU A 218 -21.20 -8.39 5.97
N VAL A 219 -22.15 -8.23 6.89
CA VAL A 219 -23.57 -8.17 6.53
C VAL A 219 -23.98 -6.78 6.05
N ASP A 220 -25.07 -6.68 5.28
CA ASP A 220 -25.66 -5.43 4.77
C ASP A 220 -25.79 -4.32 5.82
N GLY A 221 -26.15 -4.71 7.04
CA GLY A 221 -26.29 -3.80 8.16
C GLY A 221 -27.66 -3.14 8.27
N PRO A 222 -27.84 -2.27 9.27
CA PRO A 222 -29.15 -1.74 9.61
C PRO A 222 -29.75 -0.86 8.50
N VAL A 223 -31.06 -0.94 8.33
CA VAL A 223 -31.84 -0.07 7.42
C VAL A 223 -32.86 0.74 8.20
N SER A 224 -33.39 1.82 7.63
CA SER A 224 -34.51 2.54 8.25
C SER A 224 -35.73 1.62 8.40
N LYS A 225 -36.57 1.88 9.40
CA LYS A 225 -37.80 1.11 9.58
C LYS A 225 -38.72 1.19 8.36
N GLU A 226 -38.78 2.35 7.71
CA GLU A 226 -39.55 2.54 6.48
C GLU A 226 -39.09 1.60 5.35
N ILE A 227 -37.77 1.43 5.17
CA ILE A 227 -37.22 0.51 4.17
C ILE A 227 -37.58 -0.94 4.53
N ASN A 228 -37.38 -1.34 5.79
CA ASN A 228 -37.71 -2.69 6.23
C ASN A 228 -39.22 -3.00 6.08
N ASP A 229 -40.10 -2.09 6.53
CA ASP A 229 -41.55 -2.24 6.43
C ASP A 229 -42.07 -2.27 4.98
N SER A 230 -41.28 -1.76 4.02
CA SER A 230 -41.62 -1.82 2.59
C SER A 230 -41.35 -3.20 1.95
N LEU A 231 -40.63 -4.08 2.66
CA LEU A 231 -40.23 -5.41 2.22
C LEU A 231 -41.11 -6.49 2.86
N THR A 232 -41.04 -7.71 2.31
CA THR A 232 -41.83 -8.86 2.81
C THR A 232 -40.90 -9.93 3.34
N PHE A 233 -41.07 -10.29 4.62
CA PHE A 233 -40.25 -11.28 5.32
C PHE A 233 -41.10 -12.40 5.93
N GLU A 234 -40.47 -13.54 6.22
CA GLU A 234 -40.97 -14.45 7.25
C GLU A 234 -40.94 -13.74 8.62
N PRO A 235 -41.85 -14.06 9.57
CA PRO A 235 -41.87 -13.38 10.86
C PRO A 235 -40.55 -13.48 11.61
N PHE A 236 -40.08 -12.35 12.14
CA PHE A 236 -38.92 -12.29 13.02
C PHE A 236 -39.28 -12.85 14.40
N THR A 237 -38.45 -13.74 14.94
CA THR A 237 -38.72 -14.47 16.19
C THR A 237 -37.69 -14.23 17.30
N ASP A 238 -36.76 -13.30 17.13
CA ASP A 238 -35.73 -13.00 18.14
C ASP A 238 -36.19 -11.91 19.13
N PRO A 239 -36.55 -12.25 20.37
CA PRO A 239 -36.97 -11.28 21.36
C PRO A 239 -35.82 -10.43 21.93
N GLU A 240 -34.55 -10.83 21.76
CA GLU A 240 -33.41 -10.14 22.39
C GLU A 240 -33.11 -8.80 21.72
N LEU A 241 -33.23 -8.72 20.39
CA LEU A 241 -32.96 -7.51 19.63
C LEU A 241 -34.19 -6.60 19.50
N GLU A 242 -35.38 -7.11 19.78
CA GLU A 242 -36.66 -6.39 19.63
C GLU A 242 -36.67 -5.06 20.40
N HIS A 243 -36.11 -5.04 21.62
CA HIS A 243 -36.08 -3.83 22.45
C HIS A 243 -35.21 -2.69 21.88
N PHE A 244 -34.33 -3.01 20.92
CA PHE A 244 -33.38 -2.07 20.34
C PHE A 244 -33.79 -1.57 18.95
N GLN A 245 -34.93 -2.04 18.43
CA GLN A 245 -35.48 -1.54 17.15
C GLN A 245 -36.06 -0.14 17.33
N SER A 246 -35.96 0.69 16.29
CA SER A 246 -36.49 2.07 16.31
C SER A 246 -36.96 2.50 14.92
N ASP A 247 -37.71 3.59 14.85
CA ASP A 247 -38.10 4.18 13.56
C ASP A 247 -36.89 4.68 12.76
N VAL A 248 -35.77 4.98 13.43
CA VAL A 248 -34.52 5.46 12.80
C VAL A 248 -33.81 4.33 12.07
N ALA A 249 -33.69 3.17 12.72
CA ALA A 249 -32.97 2.03 12.18
C ALA A 249 -33.43 0.71 12.84
N VAL A 250 -33.41 -0.35 12.04
CA VAL A 250 -33.69 -1.72 12.45
C VAL A 250 -32.57 -2.66 12.00
N TYR A 251 -32.33 -3.71 12.77
CA TYR A 251 -31.40 -4.81 12.46
C TYR A 251 -31.89 -6.09 13.12
N HIS A 252 -31.94 -7.16 12.34
CA HIS A 252 -32.33 -8.48 12.82
C HIS A 252 -31.25 -9.49 12.44
N ASP A 253 -30.60 -10.09 13.44
CA ASP A 253 -29.67 -11.20 13.19
C ASP A 253 -30.45 -12.49 12.89
N GLN A 254 -31.21 -12.55 11.80
CA GLN A 254 -32.05 -13.71 11.45
C GLN A 254 -32.00 -13.99 9.96
N PHE A 255 -32.04 -15.28 9.58
CA PHE A 255 -32.01 -15.69 8.17
C PHE A 255 -33.13 -15.03 7.35
N ALA A 256 -34.29 -14.75 7.94
CA ALA A 256 -35.40 -14.14 7.23
C ALA A 256 -35.10 -12.71 6.73
N ASP A 257 -34.21 -11.98 7.40
CA ASP A 257 -33.92 -10.58 7.08
C ASP A 257 -32.76 -10.46 6.09
N PHE A 258 -33.09 -10.57 4.80
CA PHE A 258 -32.13 -10.30 3.72
C PHE A 258 -31.76 -8.83 3.59
N SER A 259 -32.54 -7.89 4.17
CA SER A 259 -32.27 -6.46 4.01
C SER A 259 -31.20 -5.93 4.97
N THR A 260 -30.99 -6.63 6.10
CA THR A 260 -30.00 -6.23 7.11
C THR A 260 -28.93 -7.27 7.40
N ASN A 261 -29.18 -8.55 7.09
CA ASN A 261 -28.34 -9.66 7.53
C ASN A 261 -27.81 -10.55 6.39
N GLU A 262 -27.89 -10.08 5.13
CA GLU A 262 -27.25 -10.76 4.00
C GLU A 262 -25.76 -10.37 3.94
N PRO A 263 -24.82 -11.35 3.88
CA PRO A 263 -23.41 -11.05 3.69
C PRO A 263 -23.12 -10.63 2.25
N ILE A 264 -22.35 -9.55 2.09
CA ILE A 264 -22.05 -8.95 0.79
C ILE A 264 -20.55 -9.01 0.47
N ILE A 265 -20.21 -9.47 -0.73
CA ILE A 265 -18.81 -9.64 -1.17
C ILE A 265 -18.11 -8.29 -1.23
N ASP A 266 -18.78 -7.29 -1.78
CA ASP A 266 -18.29 -5.92 -1.88
C ASP A 266 -18.03 -5.28 -0.52
N GLY A 267 -18.96 -5.40 0.42
CA GLY A 267 -18.75 -4.91 1.78
C GLY A 267 -17.63 -5.64 2.51
N THR A 268 -17.53 -6.96 2.32
CA THR A 268 -16.45 -7.77 2.90
C THR A 268 -15.08 -7.36 2.35
N VAL A 269 -14.95 -7.18 1.03
CA VAL A 269 -13.71 -6.73 0.39
C VAL A 269 -13.37 -5.29 0.79
N SER A 270 -14.38 -4.42 0.89
CA SER A 270 -14.21 -3.04 1.35
C SER A 270 -13.75 -2.98 2.80
N LEU A 271 -14.24 -3.87 3.67
CA LEU A 271 -13.76 -3.99 5.04
C LEU A 271 -12.30 -4.46 5.09
N LEU A 272 -11.90 -5.42 4.24
CA LEU A 272 -10.50 -5.84 4.15
C LEU A 272 -9.60 -4.67 3.71
N LEU A 273 -10.03 -3.90 2.71
CA LEU A 273 -9.34 -2.68 2.30
C LEU A 273 -9.23 -1.68 3.47
N LEU A 274 -10.34 -1.43 4.17
CA LEU A 274 -10.37 -0.56 5.35
C LEU A 274 -9.33 -1.01 6.37
N LEU A 275 -9.32 -2.29 6.75
CA LEU A 275 -8.38 -2.83 7.74
C LEU A 275 -6.93 -2.68 7.29
N GLU A 276 -6.64 -2.84 6.00
CA GLU A 276 -5.30 -2.62 5.44
C GLU A 276 -4.88 -1.14 5.49
N VAL A 277 -5.75 -0.22 5.05
CA VAL A 277 -5.44 1.22 5.11
C VAL A 277 -5.44 1.76 6.55
N TRP A 278 -6.08 1.06 7.48
CA TRP A 278 -6.07 1.40 8.90
C TRP A 278 -4.81 0.99 9.63
N GLN A 279 -4.09 -0.01 9.13
CA GLN A 279 -2.80 -0.36 9.70
C GLN A 279 -1.92 0.89 9.64
N ALA A 280 -1.30 1.23 10.76
CA ALA A 280 -0.30 2.29 10.77
C ALA A 280 0.81 1.90 9.78
N GLU A 281 1.25 2.85 8.95
CA GLU A 281 2.46 2.63 8.16
C GLU A 281 3.57 2.15 9.10
N PRO A 282 4.40 1.19 8.66
CA PRO A 282 5.50 0.71 9.48
C PRO A 282 6.32 1.93 9.92
N PRO A 283 6.59 2.13 11.23
CA PRO A 283 7.33 3.29 11.68
C PRO A 283 8.73 3.26 11.07
N LEU A 284 8.94 4.10 10.05
CA LEU A 284 10.22 4.24 9.37
C LEU A 284 11.14 5.13 10.18
N VAL A 285 12.41 4.74 10.30
CA VAL A 285 13.43 5.60 10.93
C VAL A 285 14.17 6.33 9.83
N ARG A 286 14.28 7.66 9.99
CA ARG A 286 15.04 8.53 9.09
C ARG A 286 16.28 9.10 9.76
N GLU A 287 17.34 9.28 8.98
CA GLU A 287 18.51 10.05 9.40
C GLU A 287 18.22 11.57 9.43
N PRO A 288 19.05 12.38 10.11
CA PRO A 288 18.89 13.84 10.16
C PRO A 288 18.88 14.52 8.77
N GLN A 289 19.50 13.89 7.77
CA GLN A 289 19.52 14.36 6.38
C GLN A 289 18.26 13.98 5.60
N GLY A 290 17.43 13.06 6.11
CA GLY A 290 16.10 12.77 5.58
C GLY A 290 15.93 11.38 4.94
N ALA A 291 16.99 10.62 4.66
CA ALA A 291 16.84 9.28 4.10
C ALA A 291 16.19 8.32 5.08
N ILE A 292 15.42 7.37 4.56
CA ILE A 292 14.95 6.23 5.34
C ILE A 292 16.11 5.28 5.55
N ILE A 293 16.41 4.95 6.80
CA ILE A 293 17.51 4.05 7.18
C ILE A 293 17.06 2.77 7.87
N ARG A 294 15.77 2.64 8.19
CA ARG A 294 15.21 1.47 8.89
C ARG A 294 13.71 1.38 8.64
N GLY A 295 13.22 0.14 8.47
CA GLY A 295 11.81 -0.18 8.57
C GLY A 295 11.34 -0.30 10.03
N ASP A 296 10.23 -1.00 10.25
CA ASP A 296 9.60 -1.19 11.56
C ASP A 296 10.52 -1.92 12.55
N ALA A 297 11.07 -1.20 13.52
CA ALA A 297 11.95 -1.73 14.56
C ALA A 297 11.25 -2.68 15.56
N SER A 298 9.93 -2.82 15.51
CA SER A 298 9.16 -3.78 16.32
C SER A 298 9.09 -5.18 15.68
N ARG A 299 9.39 -5.31 14.39
CA ARG A 299 9.32 -6.59 13.65
C ARG A 299 10.71 -7.18 13.43
N LYS A 300 10.85 -8.49 13.65
CA LYS A 300 12.06 -9.27 13.32
C LYS A 300 12.18 -9.51 11.80
N GLN A 301 12.19 -8.43 11.04
CA GLN A 301 12.38 -8.41 9.59
C GLN A 301 13.63 -7.62 9.26
N LEU A 302 14.40 -8.05 8.25
CA LEU A 302 15.48 -7.25 7.68
C LEU A 302 15.55 -7.42 6.16
N ALA A 303 16.12 -6.41 5.49
CA ALA A 303 16.44 -6.48 4.08
C ALA A 303 17.96 -6.55 3.90
N LEU A 304 18.39 -7.49 3.06
CA LEU A 304 19.76 -7.53 2.56
C LEU A 304 19.82 -6.69 1.28
N VAL A 305 20.69 -5.68 1.27
CA VAL A 305 20.92 -4.82 0.10
C VAL A 305 22.38 -4.91 -0.33
N LEU A 306 22.62 -4.90 -1.64
CA LEU A 306 23.94 -4.99 -2.21
C LEU A 306 24.16 -3.87 -3.23
N THR A 307 25.23 -3.10 -3.08
CA THR A 307 25.61 -2.07 -4.04
C THR A 307 26.67 -2.59 -5.01
N GLY A 308 26.61 -2.15 -6.27
CA GLY A 308 27.52 -2.60 -7.32
C GLY A 308 27.89 -1.50 -8.31
N ASP A 309 29.20 -1.36 -8.57
CA ASP A 309 29.77 -0.47 -9.59
C ASP A 309 30.79 -1.19 -10.49
N ALA A 310 32.10 -1.07 -10.23
CA ALA A 310 33.14 -1.60 -11.10
C ALA A 310 33.39 -3.12 -10.98
N HIS A 311 32.96 -3.74 -9.88
CA HIS A 311 33.29 -5.13 -9.53
C HIS A 311 32.03 -5.98 -9.30
N ALA A 312 32.06 -7.23 -9.78
CA ALA A 312 30.99 -8.21 -9.62
C ALA A 312 31.51 -9.64 -9.29
N ASN A 313 32.74 -9.73 -8.77
CA ASN A 313 33.43 -11.00 -8.50
C ASN A 313 32.73 -11.88 -7.45
N SER A 314 31.81 -11.35 -6.64
CA SER A 314 30.98 -12.13 -5.71
C SER A 314 29.56 -12.40 -6.22
N ALA A 315 29.14 -11.80 -7.35
CA ALA A 315 27.73 -11.80 -7.78
C ALA A 315 27.16 -13.21 -7.94
N GLY A 316 27.88 -14.12 -8.62
CA GLY A 316 27.42 -15.49 -8.84
C GLY A 316 27.20 -16.26 -7.54
N ALA A 317 28.20 -16.26 -6.66
CA ALA A 317 28.14 -16.98 -5.38
C ALA A 317 27.09 -16.40 -4.41
N ILE A 318 26.88 -15.08 -4.43
CA ILE A 318 25.81 -14.42 -3.68
C ILE A 318 24.45 -14.91 -4.19
N LEU A 319 24.20 -14.85 -5.50
CA LEU A 319 22.93 -15.29 -6.09
C LEU A 319 22.68 -16.79 -5.84
N ASP A 320 23.71 -17.62 -5.92
CA ASP A 320 23.60 -19.05 -5.59
C ASP A 320 23.18 -19.26 -4.13
N THR A 321 23.82 -18.54 -3.20
CA THR A 321 23.49 -18.58 -1.76
C THR A 321 22.04 -18.16 -1.49
N LEU A 322 21.60 -17.06 -2.12
CA LEU A 322 20.24 -16.54 -1.96
C LEU A 322 19.20 -17.51 -2.52
N LYS A 323 19.45 -18.06 -3.71
CA LYS A 323 18.57 -19.02 -4.36
C LYS A 323 18.41 -20.31 -3.57
N GLU A 324 19.51 -20.87 -3.07
CA GLU A 324 19.51 -22.09 -2.24
C GLU A 324 18.66 -21.94 -0.97
N ARG A 325 18.58 -20.73 -0.42
CA ARG A 325 17.84 -20.41 0.81
C ARG A 325 16.49 -19.73 0.56
N ALA A 326 16.12 -19.54 -0.71
CA ALA A 326 14.93 -18.78 -1.13
C ALA A 326 14.83 -17.38 -0.46
N LEU A 327 15.96 -16.68 -0.34
CA LEU A 327 16.03 -15.39 0.33
C LEU A 327 15.88 -14.23 -0.67
N PRO A 328 15.00 -13.25 -0.39
CA PRO A 328 14.98 -12.02 -1.15
C PRO A 328 16.17 -11.11 -0.81
N ALA A 329 16.58 -10.29 -1.78
CA ALA A 329 17.58 -9.23 -1.62
C ALA A 329 17.25 -8.03 -2.52
N GLY A 330 17.93 -6.91 -2.31
CA GLY A 330 17.93 -5.75 -3.20
C GLY A 330 19.31 -5.47 -3.77
N PHE A 331 19.40 -5.21 -5.06
CA PHE A 331 20.65 -4.87 -5.77
C PHE A 331 20.57 -3.44 -6.28
N PHE A 332 21.45 -2.57 -5.81
CA PHE A 332 21.50 -1.16 -6.18
C PHE A 332 22.70 -0.94 -7.08
N LEU A 333 22.46 -0.71 -8.37
CA LEU A 333 23.47 -0.82 -9.42
C LEU A 333 23.72 0.51 -10.10
N THR A 334 25.00 0.81 -10.33
CA THR A 334 25.36 1.98 -11.12
C THR A 334 25.05 1.79 -12.59
N GLY A 335 24.98 2.90 -13.33
CA GLY A 335 24.92 2.86 -14.79
C GLY A 335 26.11 2.12 -15.40
N ASN A 336 27.31 2.29 -14.83
CA ASN A 336 28.51 1.56 -15.23
C ASN A 336 28.34 0.05 -15.07
N PHE A 337 27.80 -0.40 -13.92
CA PHE A 337 27.55 -1.82 -13.66
C PHE A 337 26.55 -2.38 -14.68
N ILE A 338 25.43 -1.70 -14.88
CA ILE A 338 24.34 -2.14 -15.76
C ILE A 338 24.81 -2.26 -17.22
N ARG A 339 25.60 -1.29 -17.69
CA ARG A 339 26.08 -1.27 -19.08
C ARG A 339 27.25 -2.21 -19.33
N ASN A 340 27.90 -2.75 -18.30
CA ASN A 340 29.00 -3.69 -18.46
C ASN A 340 28.50 -5.05 -19.02
N PRO A 341 28.93 -5.47 -20.23
CA PRO A 341 28.49 -6.73 -20.82
C PRO A 341 28.81 -7.96 -19.98
N GLN A 342 29.88 -7.92 -19.18
CA GLN A 342 30.29 -9.04 -18.32
C GLN A 342 29.32 -9.29 -17.16
N PHE A 343 28.58 -8.26 -16.73
CA PHE A 343 27.68 -8.34 -15.57
C PHE A 343 26.24 -8.66 -15.96
N ARG A 344 25.90 -8.59 -17.27
CA ARG A 344 24.56 -8.92 -17.79
C ARG A 344 24.00 -10.27 -17.30
N PRO A 345 24.77 -11.37 -17.24
CA PRO A 345 24.24 -12.63 -16.73
C PRO A 345 23.80 -12.55 -15.26
N ALA A 346 24.53 -11.79 -14.43
CA ALA A 346 24.17 -11.60 -13.03
C ALA A 346 22.89 -10.74 -12.90
N ILE A 347 22.77 -9.65 -13.67
CA ILE A 347 21.57 -8.80 -13.68
C ILE A 347 20.33 -9.59 -14.12
N ALA A 348 20.45 -10.40 -15.17
CA ALA A 348 19.36 -11.25 -15.64
C ALA A 348 18.89 -12.24 -14.55
N ARG A 349 19.84 -12.79 -13.77
CA ARG A 349 19.51 -13.64 -12.62
C ARG A 349 18.84 -12.86 -11.49
N MET A 350 19.30 -11.65 -11.16
CA MET A 350 18.69 -10.82 -10.12
C MET A 350 17.19 -10.61 -10.39
N LEU A 351 16.84 -10.30 -11.63
CA LEU A 351 15.45 -10.10 -12.06
C LEU A 351 14.66 -11.41 -12.09
N ALA A 352 15.21 -12.46 -12.72
CA ALA A 352 14.52 -13.75 -12.86
C ALA A 352 14.29 -14.47 -11.53
N GLU A 353 15.14 -14.22 -10.53
CA GLU A 353 15.05 -14.79 -9.18
C GLU A 353 14.20 -13.91 -8.24
N GLY A 354 13.62 -12.81 -8.74
CA GLY A 354 12.63 -11.99 -8.02
C GLY A 354 13.20 -11.00 -7.01
N HIS A 355 14.49 -10.65 -7.13
CA HIS A 355 15.14 -9.65 -6.30
C HIS A 355 14.76 -8.23 -6.73
N TYR A 356 14.83 -7.27 -5.80
CA TYR A 356 14.68 -5.85 -6.13
C TYR A 356 15.94 -5.37 -6.86
N VAL A 357 15.80 -4.59 -7.92
CA VAL A 357 16.94 -3.97 -8.64
C VAL A 357 16.68 -2.48 -8.79
N GLY A 358 17.51 -1.66 -8.14
CA GLY A 358 17.30 -0.21 -8.02
C GLY A 358 18.53 0.63 -8.37
N PRO A 359 18.36 1.97 -8.41
CA PRO A 359 19.43 2.89 -8.74
C PRO A 359 20.50 3.04 -7.65
N HIS A 360 21.76 3.22 -8.08
CA HIS A 360 22.90 3.61 -7.24
C HIS A 360 23.72 4.74 -7.90
N SER A 361 23.05 5.69 -8.55
CA SER A 361 23.62 6.69 -9.48
C SER A 361 24.11 6.12 -10.82
N ASP A 362 24.21 6.95 -11.86
CA ASP A 362 24.72 6.49 -13.16
C ASP A 362 26.25 6.40 -13.18
N ALA A 363 26.91 7.52 -12.87
CA ALA A 363 28.36 7.68 -12.96
C ALA A 363 29.09 7.53 -11.62
N HIS A 364 28.36 7.23 -10.53
CA HIS A 364 28.89 7.11 -9.17
C HIS A 364 29.63 8.37 -8.65
N PRO A 365 29.10 9.61 -8.84
CA PRO A 365 29.74 10.82 -8.35
C PRO A 365 29.51 10.98 -6.84
N LEU A 366 30.45 11.62 -6.15
CA LEU A 366 30.25 12.05 -4.78
C LEU A 366 29.24 13.22 -4.74
N TYR A 367 28.14 13.07 -4.01
CA TYR A 367 27.06 14.06 -3.99
C TYR A 367 27.37 15.31 -3.16
N CYS A 368 27.99 15.15 -1.99
CA CYS A 368 28.33 16.24 -1.07
C CYS A 368 29.71 16.02 -0.44
N ASP A 369 30.30 17.09 0.07
CA ASP A 369 31.66 17.06 0.62
C ASP A 369 31.79 16.10 1.83
N TRP A 370 32.93 15.43 1.96
CA TRP A 370 33.20 14.49 3.05
C TRP A 370 33.32 15.17 4.42
N THR A 371 33.77 16.43 4.43
CA THR A 371 34.01 17.21 5.65
C THR A 371 32.83 18.12 5.94
N ASP A 372 32.30 18.78 4.90
CA ASP A 372 31.14 19.67 4.99
C ASP A 372 29.93 19.05 4.28
N ARG A 373 29.21 18.16 4.99
CA ARG A 373 28.09 17.40 4.42
C ARG A 373 26.97 18.29 3.87
N ASP A 374 26.82 19.52 4.36
CA ASP A 374 25.81 20.45 3.85
C ASP A 374 26.20 21.09 2.50
N ARG A 375 27.47 20.95 2.08
CA ARG A 375 27.95 21.43 0.79
C ARG A 375 27.77 20.38 -0.30
N SER A 376 26.75 20.58 -1.13
CA SER A 376 26.57 19.81 -2.38
C SER A 376 27.72 20.07 -3.36
N LEU A 377 28.21 19.00 -3.98
CA LEU A 377 29.23 19.05 -5.04
C LEU A 377 28.64 19.05 -6.44
N LEU A 378 27.36 18.67 -6.55
CA LEU A 378 26.59 18.66 -7.79
C LEU A 378 25.56 19.79 -7.78
N THR A 379 25.28 20.35 -8.95
CA THR A 379 24.04 21.12 -9.15
C THR A 379 22.84 20.19 -9.27
N ARG A 380 21.63 20.72 -9.07
CA ARG A 380 20.37 19.97 -9.26
C ARG A 380 20.28 19.36 -10.66
N GLU A 381 20.72 20.08 -11.68
CA GLU A 381 20.70 19.62 -13.07
C GLU A 381 21.67 18.46 -13.31
N GLN A 382 22.87 18.52 -12.71
CA GLN A 382 23.85 17.44 -12.79
C GLN A 382 23.34 16.19 -12.08
N PHE A 383 22.78 16.35 -10.88
CA PHE A 383 22.16 15.27 -10.12
C PHE A 383 21.00 14.62 -10.90
N ALA A 384 20.09 15.44 -11.43
CA ALA A 384 18.92 14.96 -12.18
C ALA A 384 19.33 14.22 -13.45
N ALA A 385 20.32 14.73 -14.20
CA ALA A 385 20.82 14.09 -15.41
C ALA A 385 21.46 12.72 -15.10
N ASP A 386 22.25 12.63 -14.03
CA ASP A 386 22.84 11.38 -13.57
C ASP A 386 21.75 10.37 -13.15
N LEU A 387 20.83 10.76 -12.28
CA LEU A 387 19.75 9.88 -11.84
C LEU A 387 18.88 9.39 -13.01
N GLN A 388 18.52 10.27 -13.94
CA GLN A 388 17.73 9.91 -15.12
C GLN A 388 18.45 8.92 -16.05
N ALA A 389 19.76 9.07 -16.23
CA ALA A 389 20.56 8.13 -17.01
C ALA A 389 20.57 6.73 -16.37
N ASN A 390 20.66 6.66 -15.03
CA ASN A 390 20.61 5.39 -14.30
C ASN A 390 19.23 4.74 -14.38
N LEU A 391 18.16 5.52 -14.20
CA LEU A 391 16.79 5.03 -14.35
C LEU A 391 16.53 4.51 -15.77
N ALA A 392 17.01 5.21 -16.81
CA ALA A 392 16.90 4.73 -18.19
C ALA A 392 17.68 3.42 -18.43
N ALA A 393 18.85 3.26 -17.80
CA ALA A 393 19.61 2.01 -17.88
C ALA A 393 18.90 0.84 -17.18
N LEU A 394 18.26 1.10 -16.03
CA LEU A 394 17.45 0.12 -15.30
C LEU A 394 16.19 -0.28 -16.07
N ASP A 395 15.50 0.70 -16.67
CA ASP A 395 14.34 0.46 -17.52
C ASP A 395 14.70 -0.43 -18.72
N ALA A 396 15.84 -0.16 -19.36
CA ALA A 396 16.33 -0.94 -20.50
C ALA A 396 16.62 -2.42 -20.19
N VAL A 397 16.82 -2.77 -18.92
CA VAL A 397 16.98 -4.17 -18.48
C VAL A 397 15.71 -4.75 -17.83
N GLY A 398 14.62 -3.97 -17.75
CA GLY A 398 13.36 -4.40 -17.15
C GLY A 398 13.35 -4.40 -15.62
N ALA A 399 14.21 -3.60 -14.98
CA ALA A 399 14.30 -3.52 -13.52
C ALA A 399 13.26 -2.60 -12.87
N LEU A 400 12.72 -1.63 -13.61
CA LEU A 400 11.77 -0.67 -13.06
C LEU A 400 10.33 -1.19 -13.16
N ALA A 401 9.64 -1.23 -12.03
CA ALA A 401 8.20 -1.48 -11.99
C ALA A 401 7.43 -0.21 -12.38
N PRO A 402 6.48 -0.27 -13.33
CA PRO A 402 5.71 0.91 -13.75
C PRO A 402 4.90 1.56 -12.63
N ARG A 403 4.63 0.88 -11.51
CA ARG A 403 3.68 1.36 -10.49
C ARG A 403 4.30 1.94 -9.23
N GLU A 404 5.62 1.84 -9.08
CA GLU A 404 6.33 2.16 -7.84
C GLU A 404 7.25 3.37 -8.01
N ARG A 405 7.55 4.03 -6.89
CA ARG A 405 8.63 5.02 -6.81
C ARG A 405 9.95 4.26 -6.57
N PRO A 406 10.95 4.35 -7.46
CA PRO A 406 12.22 3.67 -7.26
C PRO A 406 12.90 4.09 -5.95
N LEU A 407 13.60 3.15 -5.32
CA LEU A 407 14.41 3.38 -4.13
C LEU A 407 15.86 3.60 -4.56
N LEU A 408 16.47 4.70 -4.13
CA LEU A 408 17.87 5.04 -4.43
C LEU A 408 18.72 4.85 -3.17
N ILE A 409 19.80 4.09 -3.28
CA ILE A 409 20.93 4.19 -2.34
C ILE A 409 21.96 5.12 -2.99
N PRO A 410 22.35 6.23 -2.35
CA PRO A 410 23.30 7.17 -2.95
C PRO A 410 24.71 6.52 -3.07
N PRO A 411 25.50 6.89 -4.09
CA PRO A 411 26.89 6.47 -4.21
C PRO A 411 27.68 6.83 -2.95
N TYR A 412 28.56 5.92 -2.52
CA TYR A 412 29.31 6.00 -1.26
C TYR A 412 28.44 6.13 0.00
N GLU A 413 27.14 5.85 -0.13
CA GLU A 413 26.15 5.98 0.95
C GLU A 413 26.13 7.39 1.58
N TRP A 414 26.57 8.41 0.82
CA TRP A 414 26.83 9.78 1.28
C TRP A 414 26.00 10.81 0.51
N TYR A 415 25.22 11.60 1.26
CA TYR A 415 24.20 12.50 0.71
C TYR A 415 23.82 13.58 1.73
N ASN A 416 23.14 14.64 1.30
CA ASN A 416 22.58 15.66 2.17
C ASN A 416 21.08 15.94 1.90
N ARG A 417 20.51 16.92 2.61
CA ARG A 417 19.09 17.27 2.52
C ARG A 417 18.65 17.74 1.13
N GLU A 418 19.54 18.42 0.38
CA GLU A 418 19.22 18.87 -0.97
C GLU A 418 19.01 17.68 -1.91
N GLN A 419 19.85 16.64 -1.82
CA GLN A 419 19.67 15.43 -2.63
C GLN A 419 18.39 14.66 -2.26
N VAL A 420 18.01 14.62 -0.98
CA VAL A 420 16.72 14.01 -0.58
C VAL A 420 15.56 14.76 -1.22
N ALA A 421 15.55 16.09 -1.14
CA ALA A 421 14.51 16.92 -1.74
C ALA A 421 14.46 16.75 -3.28
N TRP A 422 15.61 16.72 -3.94
CA TRP A 422 15.67 16.50 -5.40
C TRP A 422 15.17 15.11 -5.80
N CYS A 423 15.42 14.06 -5.00
CA CYS A 423 14.84 12.75 -5.23
C CYS A 423 13.32 12.79 -5.17
N GLU A 424 12.76 13.42 -4.12
CA GLU A 424 11.31 13.53 -3.94
C GLU A 424 10.63 14.24 -5.12
N GLU A 425 11.23 15.34 -5.59
CA GLU A 425 10.78 16.08 -6.77
C GLU A 425 10.85 15.25 -8.06
N LEU A 426 11.82 14.34 -8.16
CA LEU A 426 12.03 13.46 -9.32
C LEU A 426 11.28 12.12 -9.21
N GLY A 427 10.45 11.93 -8.16
CA GLY A 427 9.65 10.73 -7.98
C GLY A 427 10.44 9.50 -7.52
N VAL A 428 11.60 9.71 -6.88
CA VAL A 428 12.48 8.66 -6.34
C VAL A 428 12.55 8.82 -4.81
N THR A 429 12.62 7.71 -4.08
CA THR A 429 12.78 7.72 -2.62
C THR A 429 14.23 7.42 -2.26
N LEU A 430 14.91 8.35 -1.60
CA LEU A 430 16.28 8.11 -1.12
C LEU A 430 16.26 7.33 0.19
N ILE A 431 16.94 6.18 0.20
CA ILE A 431 17.14 5.32 1.37
C ILE A 431 18.64 5.16 1.65
N ASN A 432 19.00 4.72 2.85
CA ASN A 432 20.37 4.33 3.17
C ASN A 432 20.37 3.09 4.09
N PHE A 433 21.53 2.46 4.27
CA PHE A 433 21.67 1.33 5.18
C PHE A 433 21.47 1.75 6.64
N THR A 434 21.08 0.81 7.50
CA THR A 434 21.01 1.07 8.94
C THR A 434 22.43 1.08 9.52
N PRO A 435 22.90 2.18 10.15
CA PRO A 435 24.27 2.24 10.64
C PRO A 435 24.50 1.37 11.88
N GLY A 436 25.75 0.91 12.04
CA GLY A 436 26.25 0.33 13.29
C GLY A 436 26.76 -1.11 13.22
N SER A 437 26.30 -1.91 12.27
CA SER A 437 26.76 -3.31 12.11
C SER A 437 28.19 -3.40 11.55
N GLY A 438 28.66 -2.37 10.85
CA GLY A 438 29.97 -2.35 10.19
C GLY A 438 30.07 -3.23 8.94
N ALA A 439 28.97 -3.86 8.51
CA ALA A 439 28.90 -4.77 7.36
C ALA A 439 29.35 -4.12 6.05
N ASN A 440 29.04 -2.84 5.87
CA ASN A 440 29.37 -2.06 4.68
C ASN A 440 30.88 -1.84 4.45
N ARG A 441 31.75 -2.34 5.33
CA ARG A 441 33.21 -2.33 5.15
C ARG A 441 33.71 -3.54 4.34
N ASP A 442 32.81 -4.40 3.88
CA ASP A 442 33.14 -5.57 3.06
C ASP A 442 33.76 -5.21 1.69
N TYR A 443 33.71 -3.95 1.25
CA TYR A 443 34.45 -3.49 0.05
C TYR A 443 35.96 -3.34 0.27
N ALA A 444 36.40 -3.07 1.50
CA ALA A 444 37.74 -2.54 1.74
C ALA A 444 38.82 -3.61 1.47
N PRO A 445 39.88 -3.31 0.68
CA PRO A 445 40.99 -4.22 0.41
C PRO A 445 41.94 -4.39 1.59
N GLU A 446 42.68 -5.50 1.60
CA GLU A 446 43.70 -5.76 2.62
C GLU A 446 44.71 -4.59 2.71
N GLY A 447 44.90 -4.06 3.91
CA GLY A 447 45.79 -2.92 4.18
C GLY A 447 45.11 -1.55 4.20
N ASP A 448 43.85 -1.45 3.80
CA ASP A 448 43.03 -0.26 4.05
C ASP A 448 42.71 -0.13 5.56
N ARG A 449 42.60 1.11 6.07
CA ARG A 449 42.23 1.37 7.47
C ARG A 449 40.83 0.84 7.85
N ALA A 450 39.95 0.70 6.86
CA ALA A 450 38.60 0.18 7.02
C ALA A 450 38.53 -1.34 6.88
N PHE A 451 39.63 -2.01 6.49
CA PHE A 451 39.66 -3.46 6.31
C PHE A 451 39.32 -4.19 7.61
N VAL A 452 38.36 -5.12 7.51
CA VAL A 452 38.02 -6.08 8.55
C VAL A 452 37.88 -7.44 7.89
N PRO A 453 38.54 -8.50 8.42
CA PRO A 453 38.38 -9.87 7.92
C PRO A 453 36.91 -10.29 7.81
N SER A 454 36.56 -11.08 6.79
CA SER A 454 35.17 -11.41 6.46
C SER A 454 34.48 -12.19 7.59
N ASP A 455 35.19 -13.10 8.25
CA ASP A 455 34.71 -13.83 9.42
C ASP A 455 34.45 -12.90 10.61
N GLN A 456 35.35 -11.94 10.86
CA GLN A 456 35.17 -10.91 11.88
C GLN A 456 33.98 -9.98 11.55
N LEU A 457 33.78 -9.61 10.29
CA LEU A 457 32.59 -8.84 9.88
C LEU A 457 31.29 -9.59 10.21
N ARG A 458 31.25 -10.91 9.97
CA ARG A 458 30.10 -11.74 10.35
C ARG A 458 29.86 -11.72 11.86
N GLU A 459 30.92 -11.87 12.66
CA GLU A 459 30.82 -11.81 14.12
C GLU A 459 30.39 -10.42 14.62
N ASP A 460 30.91 -9.34 14.02
CA ASP A 460 30.54 -7.96 14.35
C ASP A 460 29.03 -7.72 14.11
N ILE A 461 28.48 -8.22 13.00
CA ILE A 461 27.04 -8.14 12.70
C ILE A 461 26.23 -8.87 13.77
N LEU A 462 26.63 -10.09 14.14
CA LEU A 462 25.94 -10.90 15.15
C LEU A 462 26.08 -10.32 16.56
N ALA A 463 27.19 -9.65 16.87
CA ALA A 463 27.41 -8.96 18.14
C ALA A 463 26.57 -7.67 18.23
N TYR A 464 26.47 -6.91 17.13
CA TYR A 464 25.58 -5.76 17.05
C TYR A 464 24.12 -6.18 17.28
N GLU A 465 23.69 -7.27 16.63
CA GLU A 465 22.34 -7.83 16.80
C GLU A 465 21.99 -8.11 18.26
N GLN A 466 22.94 -8.62 19.04
CA GLN A 466 22.73 -8.96 20.46
C GLN A 466 22.71 -7.73 21.39
N THR A 467 23.41 -6.66 21.02
CA THR A 467 23.69 -5.53 21.92
C THR A 467 22.86 -4.29 21.62
N ALA A 468 22.41 -4.11 20.38
CA ALA A 468 21.58 -2.99 19.99
C ALA A 468 20.16 -3.12 20.55
N ALA A 469 19.55 -1.99 20.95
CA ALA A 469 18.22 -1.96 21.59
C ALA A 469 17.10 -2.64 20.77
N HIS A 470 17.25 -2.65 19.44
CA HIS A 470 16.30 -3.27 18.51
C HIS A 470 16.94 -4.41 17.70
N GLY A 471 18.15 -4.85 18.04
CA GLY A 471 18.93 -5.80 17.24
C GLY A 471 18.95 -5.42 15.76
N LEU A 472 18.61 -6.39 14.89
CA LEU A 472 18.44 -6.19 13.45
C LEU A 472 16.97 -6.09 13.01
N ASN A 473 16.05 -5.73 13.91
CA ASN A 473 14.66 -5.47 13.54
C ASN A 473 14.57 -4.27 12.59
N GLY A 474 13.78 -4.36 11.53
CA GLY A 474 13.62 -3.34 10.51
C GLY A 474 14.91 -3.00 9.74
N PHE A 475 15.97 -3.79 9.86
CA PHE A 475 17.32 -3.38 9.48
C PHE A 475 17.56 -3.47 7.97
N ILE A 476 18.28 -2.49 7.40
CA ILE A 476 18.76 -2.49 6.03
C ILE A 476 20.26 -2.83 6.09
N LEU A 477 20.58 -4.10 5.84
CA LEU A 477 21.94 -4.63 5.92
C LEU A 477 22.63 -4.50 4.56
N LEU A 478 23.65 -3.66 4.47
CA LEU A 478 24.37 -3.38 3.23
C LEU A 478 25.68 -4.17 3.11
N LEU A 479 25.88 -4.76 1.92
CA LEU A 479 27.10 -5.41 1.45
C LEU A 479 27.41 -4.93 0.02
N HIS A 480 28.51 -5.40 -0.57
CA HIS A 480 28.88 -5.09 -1.95
C HIS A 480 28.82 -6.33 -2.85
N VAL A 481 28.36 -6.14 -4.10
CA VAL A 481 28.28 -7.21 -5.12
C VAL A 481 29.68 -7.71 -5.53
N GLY A 482 30.68 -6.86 -5.37
CA GLY A 482 32.08 -7.17 -5.62
C GLY A 482 33.00 -6.17 -4.95
N ALA A 483 34.27 -6.55 -4.79
CA ALA A 483 35.27 -5.78 -4.07
C ALA A 483 36.69 -6.10 -4.57
N GLU A 484 37.62 -5.19 -4.34
CA GLU A 484 39.05 -5.35 -4.69
C GLU A 484 39.83 -6.21 -3.69
N ARG A 485 39.20 -6.59 -2.57
CA ARG A 485 39.78 -7.46 -1.55
C ARG A 485 39.85 -8.92 -1.99
N GLN A 486 40.83 -9.66 -1.45
CA GLN A 486 40.95 -11.10 -1.67
C GLN A 486 40.04 -11.90 -0.75
N ASP A 487 39.92 -11.48 0.51
CA ASP A 487 39.05 -12.07 1.52
C ASP A 487 37.59 -11.64 1.34
N LEU A 488 36.94 -12.12 0.28
CA LEU A 488 35.55 -11.76 -0.07
C LEU A 488 34.55 -12.20 1.02
N PHE A 489 33.46 -11.43 1.20
CA PHE A 489 32.45 -11.73 2.22
C PHE A 489 31.45 -12.84 1.83
N HIS A 490 31.23 -13.11 0.53
CA HIS A 490 30.21 -14.08 0.10
C HIS A 490 30.30 -15.49 0.73
N PRO A 491 31.47 -16.05 1.12
CA PRO A 491 31.53 -17.32 1.85
C PRO A 491 30.89 -17.25 3.25
N GLN A 492 30.81 -16.05 3.84
CA GLN A 492 30.19 -15.81 5.15
C GLN A 492 28.69 -15.50 5.05
N LEU A 493 28.18 -15.19 3.85
CA LEU A 493 26.78 -14.81 3.63
C LEU A 493 25.82 -15.93 4.03
N GLY A 494 26.04 -17.15 3.54
CA GLY A 494 25.21 -18.32 3.88
C GLY A 494 25.16 -18.58 5.39
N PRO A 495 26.31 -18.74 6.07
CA PRO A 495 26.37 -18.90 7.53
C PRO A 495 25.70 -17.76 8.31
N LEU A 496 25.84 -16.51 7.85
CA LEU A 496 25.16 -15.37 8.47
C LEU A 496 23.64 -15.48 8.35
N CYS A 497 23.14 -15.74 7.14
CA CYS A 497 21.71 -15.90 6.88
C CYS A 497 21.09 -17.04 7.71
N ASP A 498 21.76 -18.19 7.75
CA ASP A 498 21.31 -19.36 8.50
C ASP A 498 21.17 -19.05 10.00
N GLU A 499 22.18 -18.35 10.55
CA GLU A 499 22.17 -17.97 11.96
C GLU A 499 21.09 -16.91 12.27
N LEU A 500 20.88 -15.92 11.40
CA LEU A 500 19.82 -14.93 11.58
C LEU A 500 18.42 -15.54 11.48
N GLN A 501 18.19 -16.45 10.52
CA GLN A 501 16.93 -17.20 10.45
C GLN A 501 16.71 -18.04 11.71
N ARG A 502 17.75 -18.70 12.23
CA ARG A 502 17.69 -19.44 13.50
C ARG A 502 17.35 -18.54 14.70
N ARG A 503 17.75 -17.26 14.66
CA ARG A 503 17.38 -16.23 15.66
C ARG A 503 15.99 -15.63 15.43
N GLY A 504 15.26 -16.10 14.43
CA GLY A 504 13.87 -15.74 14.13
C GLY A 504 13.72 -14.51 13.24
N TYR A 505 14.74 -14.13 12.49
CA TYR A 505 14.63 -13.06 11.50
C TYR A 505 14.04 -13.58 10.18
N GLU A 506 13.06 -12.85 9.65
CA GLU A 506 12.57 -12.99 8.28
C GLU A 506 13.34 -12.04 7.36
N PHE A 507 13.93 -12.57 6.29
CA PHE A 507 14.48 -11.75 5.22
C PHE A 507 13.35 -11.33 4.28
N VAL A 508 13.21 -10.04 4.06
CA VAL A 508 12.19 -9.46 3.17
C VAL A 508 12.85 -8.61 2.09
N ARG A 509 12.18 -8.44 0.94
CA ARG A 509 12.61 -7.46 -0.06
C ARG A 509 12.54 -6.04 0.54
N ILE A 510 13.40 -5.16 0.03
CA ILE A 510 13.58 -3.81 0.57
C ILE A 510 12.31 -2.93 0.42
N ASP A 511 11.60 -3.04 -0.70
CA ASP A 511 10.29 -2.42 -0.93
C ASP A 511 9.26 -2.85 0.13
N ARG A 512 9.14 -4.15 0.41
CA ARG A 512 8.25 -4.70 1.44
C ARG A 512 8.65 -4.25 2.85
N LEU A 513 9.96 -4.19 3.16
CA LEU A 513 10.44 -3.71 4.46
C LEU A 513 9.99 -2.27 4.74
N LEU A 514 9.90 -1.45 3.70
CA LEU A 514 9.59 -0.02 3.78
C LEU A 514 8.13 0.33 3.50
N GLY A 515 7.25 -0.68 3.39
CA GLY A 515 5.81 -0.48 3.18
C GLY A 515 5.41 -0.19 1.73
N GLY A 516 6.25 -0.56 0.75
CA GLY A 516 5.84 -0.62 -0.65
C GLY A 516 4.77 -1.71 -0.87
N ASP A 517 3.81 -1.41 -1.75
CA ASP A 517 2.81 -2.38 -2.24
C ASP A 517 3.56 -3.48 -3.03
N PRO A 518 3.39 -4.78 -2.73
CA PRO A 518 4.12 -5.87 -3.38
C PRO A 518 3.78 -6.11 -4.85
#